data_AF-A0AAD7FWQ5-F1
#
_entry.id   AF-A0AAD7FWQ5-F1
#
_cell.length_a   1.000
_cell.length_b   1.000
_cell.length_c   1.000
_cell.angle_alpha   90.00
_cell.angle_beta   90.00
_cell.angle_gamma   90.00
#
_symmetry.space_group_name_H-M   'P 1'
#
loop_
_entity.id
_entity.type
_entity.pdbx_description
1 polymer ?
#
loop_
_entity_poly.entity_id
_entity_poly.type
_entity_poly.pdbx_seq_one_letter_code
_entity_poly.pdbx_strand_id
1 'polypeptide(L)'
;MLPRTELLGLLRSLNVDLPRKTKLSDQELDERLSHTLDSAQYISRVVPNPPLDPNAYPSWLRDSSNQPLLGKALQRHNNLEAMIDMKSSVLGVANPLFALSSPAMVLRQVVMAVGDGWDNGTRCMLFQDKDKKSGICIKVLEVKKFDNNTPILLVVFQSSLRGELAETAQAYVTVAEEEQHMLLRILYANSNRLASSYKPKRAAAEASSTLSFLIPVGPLEADDIVKYNANDGCLVCGAPAVQQCSRCRSIKYCDSGEFLHLEVNVIPHPRETACQQEDWKIHRPVCNSVQTGNWTSITFRRVDRPVPGVHRLKILDITHHEDVIQRRRAMLDSCKTVPPVVNTHGVTPFIVKIHVPFVRLIENEDAMVLDEKRTFEVSVERSASGDPSKFDKLVQVVRKSTAEVGMFLYAIRTGDWTIDLCLDSFPDQDQTW
;
A
#
# COMPACT_ATOMS: atom_id res chain seq x y z
N MET A 1 16.10 9.04 -15.73
CA MET A 1 15.28 9.40 -14.56
C MET A 1 13.87 9.65 -15.04
N LEU A 2 12.87 9.20 -14.29
CA LEU A 2 11.46 9.41 -14.62
C LEU A 2 11.08 10.89 -14.43
N PRO A 3 10.18 11.45 -15.24
CA PRO A 3 9.55 12.73 -14.96
C PRO A 3 8.91 12.76 -13.57
N ARG A 4 8.94 13.92 -12.91
CA ARG A 4 8.37 14.12 -11.58
C ARG A 4 6.91 13.66 -11.46
N THR A 5 6.10 13.93 -12.47
CA THR A 5 4.69 13.55 -12.51
C THR A 5 4.50 12.03 -12.49
N GLU A 6 5.39 11.30 -13.18
CA GLU A 6 5.39 9.84 -13.18
C GLU A 6 5.88 9.30 -11.83
N LEU A 7 6.94 9.85 -11.24
CA LEU A 7 7.39 9.47 -9.89
C LEU A 7 6.27 9.59 -8.85
N LEU A 8 5.55 10.72 -8.85
CA LEU A 8 4.41 10.93 -7.96
C LEU A 8 3.24 9.98 -8.26
N GLY A 9 3.00 9.66 -9.54
CA GLY A 9 2.00 8.67 -9.95
C GLY A 9 2.33 7.27 -9.44
N LEU A 10 3.59 6.84 -9.59
CA LEU A 10 4.07 5.54 -9.11
C LEU A 10 4.03 5.45 -7.59
N LEU A 11 4.47 6.48 -6.87
CA LEU A 11 4.36 6.56 -5.41
C LEU A 11 2.90 6.47 -4.96
N ARG A 12 1.99 7.22 -5.57
CA ARG A 12 0.56 7.12 -5.27
C ARG A 12 0.02 5.71 -5.52
N SER A 13 0.46 5.04 -6.58
CA SER A 13 0.04 3.65 -6.86
C SER A 13 0.46 2.66 -5.77
N LEU A 14 1.50 2.98 -5.00
CA LEU A 14 1.98 2.23 -3.83
C LEU A 14 1.36 2.72 -2.51
N ASN A 15 0.30 3.53 -2.55
CA ASN A 15 -0.32 4.18 -1.39
C ASN A 15 0.59 5.19 -0.67
N VAL A 16 1.52 5.80 -1.39
CA VAL A 16 2.31 6.97 -0.92
C VAL A 16 1.78 8.22 -1.60
N ASP A 17 0.78 8.87 -0.99
CA ASP A 17 0.14 10.06 -1.53
C ASP A 17 0.84 11.33 -1.05
N LEU A 18 1.65 11.89 -1.95
CA LEU A 18 2.32 13.16 -1.75
C LEU A 18 1.58 14.28 -2.51
N PRO A 19 1.59 15.51 -1.98
CA PRO A 19 1.00 16.66 -2.67
C PRO A 19 1.57 16.82 -4.07
N ARG A 20 0.71 17.07 -5.07
CA ARG A 20 1.13 17.25 -6.48
C ARG A 20 2.16 18.39 -6.65
N LYS A 21 2.09 19.40 -5.77
CA LYS A 21 2.98 20.56 -5.74
C LYS A 21 4.06 20.48 -4.66
N THR A 22 4.34 19.27 -4.15
CA THR A 22 5.43 19.06 -3.20
C THR A 22 6.74 19.66 -3.72
N LYS A 23 7.58 20.24 -2.85
CA LYS A 23 8.92 20.76 -3.20
C LYS A 23 10.04 19.77 -2.89
N LEU A 24 9.73 18.53 -2.50
CA LEU A 24 10.74 17.47 -2.40
C LEU A 24 11.51 17.40 -3.72
N SER A 25 12.83 17.27 -3.67
CA SER A 25 13.65 17.21 -4.89
C SER A 25 13.28 15.96 -5.71
N ASP A 26 13.55 15.98 -7.02
CA ASP A 26 13.32 14.79 -7.84
C ASP A 26 14.16 13.60 -7.35
N GLN A 27 15.36 13.86 -6.81
CA GLN A 27 16.19 12.86 -6.16
C GLN A 27 15.51 12.26 -4.92
N GLU A 28 14.93 13.08 -4.04
CA GLU A 28 14.28 12.57 -2.84
C GLU A 28 13.02 11.76 -3.18
N LEU A 29 12.25 12.17 -4.20
CA LEU A 29 11.12 11.37 -4.70
C LEU A 29 11.60 10.02 -5.26
N ASP A 30 12.71 10.02 -5.99
CA ASP A 30 13.31 8.82 -6.57
C ASP A 30 13.83 7.85 -5.48
N GLU A 31 14.52 8.37 -4.47
CA GLU A 31 14.95 7.61 -3.30
C GLU A 31 13.76 7.05 -2.53
N ARG A 32 12.72 7.85 -2.32
CA ARG A 32 11.49 7.43 -1.64
C ARG A 32 10.77 6.32 -2.41
N LEU A 33 10.69 6.40 -3.73
CA LEU A 33 10.14 5.32 -4.55
C LEU A 33 10.94 4.03 -4.39
N SER A 34 12.27 4.13 -4.37
CA SER A 34 13.16 2.97 -4.18
C SER A 34 12.94 2.30 -2.82
N HIS A 35 12.90 3.09 -1.73
CA HIS A 35 12.61 2.58 -0.39
C HIS A 35 11.19 1.99 -0.27
N THR A 36 10.22 2.59 -0.96
CA THR A 36 8.85 2.08 -0.99
C THR A 36 8.79 0.71 -1.67
N LEU A 37 9.49 0.52 -2.80
CA LEU A 37 9.57 -0.77 -3.49
C LEU A 37 10.31 -1.84 -2.67
N ASP A 38 11.30 -1.45 -1.88
CA ASP A 38 12.00 -2.32 -0.95
C ASP A 38 11.08 -2.81 0.17
N SER A 39 10.30 -1.90 0.75
CA SER A 39 9.26 -2.22 1.73
C SER A 39 8.15 -3.10 1.16
N ALA A 40 7.70 -2.82 -0.06
CA ALA A 40 6.71 -3.64 -0.76
C ALA A 40 7.20 -5.08 -1.02
N GLN A 41 8.51 -5.28 -1.13
CA GLN A 41 9.15 -6.60 -1.23
C GLN A 41 9.44 -7.23 0.14
N TYR A 42 9.23 -6.51 1.24
CA TYR A 42 9.64 -6.93 2.58
C TYR A 42 11.14 -7.27 2.65
N ILE A 43 11.97 -6.50 1.92
CA ILE A 43 13.37 -6.87 1.67
C ILE A 43 14.19 -6.99 2.96
N SER A 44 13.91 -6.15 3.97
CA SER A 44 14.58 -6.16 5.27
C SER A 44 14.38 -7.46 6.04
N ARG A 45 13.29 -8.20 5.77
CA ARG A 45 13.04 -9.51 6.35
C ARG A 45 13.76 -10.62 5.61
N VAL A 46 13.73 -10.60 4.27
CA VAL A 46 14.30 -11.66 3.43
C VAL A 46 15.82 -11.55 3.36
N VAL A 47 16.33 -10.32 3.35
CA VAL A 47 17.75 -9.96 3.28
C VAL A 47 18.09 -8.99 4.43
N PRO A 48 18.00 -9.43 5.69
CA PRO A 48 18.27 -8.56 6.84
C PRO A 48 19.74 -8.12 6.91
N ASN A 49 20.64 -8.98 6.44
CA ASN A 49 22.07 -8.74 6.40
C ASN A 49 22.56 -8.95 4.97
N PRO A 50 22.50 -7.93 4.08
CA PRO A 50 23.04 -8.07 2.75
C PRO A 50 24.57 -8.29 2.80
N PRO A 51 25.14 -9.04 1.85
CA PRO A 51 24.46 -9.60 0.67
C PRO A 51 23.74 -10.94 0.94
N LEU A 52 22.66 -11.19 0.19
CA LEU A 52 21.96 -12.46 0.09
C LEU A 52 22.86 -13.51 -0.58
N ASP A 53 23.18 -14.60 0.11
CA ASP A 53 23.79 -15.80 -0.47
C ASP A 53 22.71 -16.85 -0.79
N PRO A 54 22.34 -17.05 -2.07
CA PRO A 54 21.31 -18.02 -2.44
C PRO A 54 21.65 -19.46 -2.08
N ASN A 55 22.94 -19.81 -1.92
CA ASN A 55 23.34 -21.17 -1.56
C ASN A 55 22.98 -21.53 -0.11
N ALA A 56 22.71 -20.55 0.74
CA ALA A 56 22.28 -20.78 2.12
C ALA A 56 20.84 -21.30 2.22
N TYR A 57 20.07 -21.25 1.13
CA TYR A 57 18.66 -21.61 1.11
C TYR A 57 18.43 -22.92 0.35
N PRO A 58 17.52 -23.78 0.84
CA PRO A 58 17.14 -24.99 0.12
C PRO A 58 16.40 -24.64 -1.18
N SER A 59 16.37 -25.58 -2.11
CA SER A 59 15.60 -25.44 -3.34
C SER A 59 14.09 -25.40 -3.05
N TRP A 60 13.33 -24.63 -3.85
CA TRP A 60 11.85 -24.65 -3.85
C TRP A 60 11.28 -25.89 -4.55
N LEU A 61 12.12 -26.85 -4.93
CA LEU A 61 11.68 -28.06 -5.62
C LEU A 61 10.57 -28.78 -4.84
N ARG A 62 9.65 -29.35 -5.62
CA ARG A 62 8.35 -29.94 -5.24
C ARG A 62 8.49 -31.28 -4.51
N ASP A 63 9.53 -31.45 -3.70
CA ASP A 63 9.84 -32.72 -3.03
C ASP A 63 8.88 -33.00 -1.86
N SER A 64 8.05 -32.03 -1.49
CA SER A 64 6.98 -32.21 -0.49
C SER A 64 5.61 -31.97 -1.13
N SER A 65 4.68 -32.92 -0.97
CA SER A 65 3.28 -32.85 -1.42
C SER A 65 2.49 -31.63 -0.92
N ASN A 66 3.05 -30.86 0.02
CA ASN A 66 2.39 -29.76 0.70
C ASN A 66 2.89 -28.36 0.26
N GLN A 67 3.82 -28.25 -0.68
CA GLN A 67 4.25 -26.93 -1.16
C GLN A 67 3.24 -26.33 -2.14
N PRO A 68 2.85 -25.05 -1.99
CA PRO A 68 2.00 -24.38 -2.96
C PRO A 68 2.73 -24.23 -4.30
N LEU A 69 1.95 -24.15 -5.37
CA LEU A 69 2.45 -23.71 -6.69
C LEU A 69 3.18 -22.37 -6.54
N LEU A 70 4.26 -22.16 -7.30
CA LEU A 70 5.08 -20.97 -7.20
C LEU A 70 4.28 -19.69 -7.46
N GLY A 71 3.42 -19.70 -8.48
CA GLY A 71 2.53 -18.56 -8.78
C GLY A 71 1.63 -18.19 -7.59
N LYS A 72 1.07 -19.22 -6.92
CA LYS A 72 0.28 -19.03 -5.69
C LYS A 72 1.13 -18.56 -4.52
N ALA A 73 2.38 -19.02 -4.41
CA ALA A 73 3.31 -18.60 -3.36
C ALA A 73 3.78 -17.14 -3.53
N LEU A 74 3.79 -16.62 -4.76
CA LEU A 74 4.10 -15.22 -5.07
C LEU A 74 2.91 -14.27 -4.88
N GLN A 75 1.69 -14.80 -4.76
CA GLN A 75 0.48 -14.03 -4.63
C GLN A 75 0.48 -13.20 -3.33
N ARG A 76 0.37 -11.88 -3.45
CA ARG A 76 0.20 -10.94 -2.33
C ARG A 76 -0.86 -9.91 -2.72
N HIS A 77 -2.08 -10.16 -2.26
CA HIS A 77 -3.21 -9.27 -2.52
C HIS A 77 -3.52 -8.38 -1.34
N ASN A 78 -4.20 -7.26 -1.61
CA ASN A 78 -4.99 -6.57 -0.61
C ASN A 78 -6.45 -7.00 -0.70
N ASN A 79 -7.24 -6.63 0.31
CA ASN A 79 -8.67 -6.97 0.36
C ASN A 79 -9.45 -6.47 -0.86
N LEU A 80 -9.08 -5.30 -1.42
CA LEU A 80 -9.75 -4.73 -2.58
C LEU A 80 -9.53 -5.60 -3.82
N GLU A 81 -8.29 -5.97 -4.10
CA GLU A 81 -7.90 -6.83 -5.22
C GLU A 81 -8.60 -8.17 -5.16
N ALA A 82 -8.65 -8.77 -3.98
CA ALA A 82 -9.26 -10.07 -3.86
C ALA A 82 -10.79 -10.01 -3.77
N MET A 83 -11.38 -8.87 -3.41
CA MET A 83 -12.81 -8.61 -3.70
C MET A 83 -13.07 -8.49 -5.21
N ILE A 84 -12.20 -7.79 -5.94
CA ILE A 84 -12.32 -7.68 -7.40
C ILE A 84 -12.19 -9.07 -8.03
N ASP A 85 -11.16 -9.84 -7.66
CA ASP A 85 -10.93 -11.21 -8.13
C ASP A 85 -12.12 -12.13 -7.81
N MET A 86 -12.64 -12.07 -6.59
CA MET A 86 -13.85 -12.81 -6.19
C MET A 86 -15.06 -12.40 -7.04
N LYS A 87 -15.28 -11.11 -7.27
CA LYS A 87 -16.40 -10.62 -8.09
C LYS A 87 -16.26 -11.08 -9.53
N SER A 88 -15.06 -11.04 -10.09
CA SER A 88 -14.77 -11.50 -11.45
C SER A 88 -14.97 -13.01 -11.59
N SER A 89 -14.52 -13.79 -10.60
CA SER A 89 -14.74 -15.23 -10.54
C SER A 89 -16.23 -15.59 -10.48
N VAL A 90 -17.00 -14.91 -9.63
CA VAL A 90 -18.45 -15.11 -9.49
C VAL A 90 -19.21 -14.73 -10.77
N LEU A 91 -18.79 -13.66 -11.45
CA LEU A 91 -19.45 -13.18 -12.67
C LEU A 91 -18.95 -13.90 -13.94
N GLY A 92 -17.93 -14.77 -13.85
CA GLY A 92 -17.33 -15.44 -15.00
C GLY A 92 -16.67 -14.46 -15.99
N VAL A 93 -16.34 -13.25 -15.56
CA VAL A 93 -15.72 -12.23 -16.40
C VAL A 93 -14.22 -12.45 -16.39
N ALA A 94 -13.61 -12.50 -17.58
CA ALA A 94 -12.17 -12.58 -17.74
C ALA A 94 -11.49 -11.50 -16.90
N ASN A 95 -10.42 -11.87 -16.19
CA ASN A 95 -9.86 -11.09 -15.09
C ASN A 95 -9.67 -9.60 -15.47
N PRO A 96 -10.55 -8.68 -15.00
CA PRO A 96 -10.56 -7.27 -15.39
C PRO A 96 -9.44 -6.50 -14.70
N LEU A 97 -8.62 -7.15 -13.86
CA LEU A 97 -7.59 -6.47 -13.09
C LEU A 97 -6.63 -5.72 -14.02
N PHE A 98 -6.29 -6.22 -15.21
CA PHE A 98 -5.42 -5.49 -16.15
C PHE A 98 -6.02 -4.20 -16.73
N ALA A 99 -7.36 -4.08 -16.79
CA ALA A 99 -8.02 -2.91 -17.33
C ALA A 99 -8.28 -1.81 -16.27
N LEU A 100 -8.19 -2.17 -14.99
CA LEU A 100 -8.43 -1.28 -13.84
C LEU A 100 -7.21 -1.16 -12.91
N SER A 101 -6.07 -1.73 -13.29
CA SER A 101 -4.90 -1.87 -12.43
C SER A 101 -4.09 -0.59 -12.32
N SER A 102 -3.74 -0.23 -11.09
CA SER A 102 -2.65 0.71 -10.83
C SER A 102 -1.29 0.08 -11.19
N PRO A 103 -0.24 0.88 -11.46
CA PRO A 103 1.11 0.37 -11.72
C PRO A 103 1.63 -0.63 -10.68
N ALA A 104 1.36 -0.39 -9.39
CA ALA A 104 1.73 -1.32 -8.32
C ALA A 104 1.00 -2.68 -8.40
N MET A 105 -0.25 -2.73 -8.89
CA MET A 105 -0.96 -3.98 -9.10
C MET A 105 -0.36 -4.76 -10.27
N VAL A 106 -0.07 -4.09 -11.38
CA VAL A 106 0.58 -4.69 -12.55
C VAL A 106 1.94 -5.28 -12.17
N LEU A 107 2.74 -4.56 -11.37
CA LEU A 107 4.03 -5.05 -10.88
C LEU A 107 3.89 -6.39 -10.12
N ARG A 108 2.88 -6.52 -9.26
CA ARG A 108 2.62 -7.77 -8.54
C ARG A 108 2.18 -8.89 -9.46
N GLN A 109 1.31 -8.59 -10.42
CA GLN A 109 0.89 -9.53 -11.45
C GLN A 109 2.05 -9.99 -12.33
N VAL A 110 2.99 -9.11 -12.67
CA VAL A 110 4.21 -9.45 -13.41
C VAL A 110 5.03 -10.48 -12.62
N VAL A 111 5.27 -10.24 -11.33
CA VAL A 111 6.00 -11.18 -10.47
C VAL A 111 5.25 -12.52 -10.38
N MET A 112 3.93 -12.50 -10.20
CA MET A 112 3.08 -13.71 -10.22
C MET A 112 3.17 -14.45 -11.56
N ALA A 113 3.13 -13.75 -12.69
CA ALA A 113 3.22 -14.32 -14.02
C ALA A 113 4.56 -15.03 -14.26
N VAL A 114 5.67 -14.53 -13.68
CA VAL A 114 6.95 -15.25 -13.67
C VAL A 114 6.83 -16.58 -12.92
N GLY A 115 6.15 -16.60 -11.78
CA GLY A 115 5.89 -17.82 -11.01
C GLY A 115 4.98 -18.81 -11.74
N ASP A 116 3.87 -18.34 -12.31
CA ASP A 116 2.96 -19.16 -13.11
C ASP A 116 3.68 -19.71 -14.34
N GLY A 117 4.51 -18.90 -15.00
CA GLY A 117 5.36 -19.33 -16.09
C GLY A 117 6.26 -20.49 -15.65
N TRP A 118 6.93 -20.34 -14.50
CA TRP A 118 7.78 -21.39 -13.94
C TRP A 118 7.02 -22.71 -13.70
N ASP A 119 5.85 -22.63 -13.06
CA ASP A 119 5.00 -23.81 -12.80
C ASP A 119 4.57 -24.51 -14.10
N ASN A 120 4.39 -23.75 -15.19
CA ASN A 120 3.99 -24.25 -16.51
C ASN A 120 5.18 -24.63 -17.41
N GLY A 121 6.41 -24.64 -16.90
CA GLY A 121 7.61 -25.00 -17.67
C GLY A 121 8.21 -23.86 -18.51
N THR A 122 7.62 -22.67 -18.48
CA THR A 122 8.21 -21.44 -19.02
C THR A 122 9.35 -20.98 -18.11
N ARG A 123 10.51 -20.70 -18.71
CA ARG A 123 11.72 -20.26 -18.01
C ARG A 123 12.16 -18.87 -18.42
N CYS A 124 11.75 -18.41 -19.62
CA CYS A 124 12.12 -17.11 -20.17
C CYS A 124 10.88 -16.36 -20.64
N MET A 125 10.68 -15.13 -20.15
CA MET A 125 9.52 -14.29 -20.44
C MET A 125 9.96 -12.91 -20.89
N LEU A 126 9.24 -12.34 -21.86
CA LEU A 126 9.44 -10.97 -22.32
C LEU A 126 8.26 -10.08 -21.88
N PHE A 127 8.57 -9.07 -21.07
CA PHE A 127 7.64 -8.02 -20.66
C PHE A 127 7.88 -6.82 -21.57
N GLN A 128 6.91 -6.45 -22.42
CA GLN A 128 7.10 -5.40 -23.43
C GLN A 128 5.90 -4.46 -23.50
N ASP A 129 6.12 -3.23 -23.97
CA ASP A 129 5.02 -2.28 -24.15
C ASP A 129 4.15 -2.66 -25.36
N LYS A 130 2.98 -2.02 -25.46
CA LYS A 130 2.02 -2.31 -26.54
C LYS A 130 2.61 -2.07 -27.93
N ASP A 131 3.52 -1.10 -28.04
CA ASP A 131 4.17 -0.74 -29.30
C ASP A 131 5.47 -1.54 -29.54
N LYS A 132 5.86 -2.43 -28.61
CA LYS A 132 7.11 -3.22 -28.66
C LYS A 132 8.38 -2.37 -28.83
N LYS A 133 8.36 -1.14 -28.31
CA LYS A 133 9.49 -0.20 -28.29
C LYS A 133 10.43 -0.50 -27.13
N SER A 134 9.90 -0.96 -26.01
CA SER A 134 10.64 -1.27 -24.79
C SER A 134 10.28 -2.64 -24.26
N GLY A 135 11.25 -3.31 -23.63
CA GLY A 135 10.98 -4.54 -22.92
C GLY A 135 12.06 -4.99 -21.95
N ILE A 136 11.69 -6.00 -21.17
CA ILE A 136 12.51 -6.66 -20.16
C ILE A 136 12.37 -8.16 -20.40
N CYS A 137 13.47 -8.81 -20.78
CA CYS A 137 13.55 -10.26 -20.86
C CYS A 137 14.04 -10.78 -19.51
N ILE A 138 13.24 -11.63 -18.85
CA ILE A 138 13.57 -12.25 -17.57
C ILE A 138 13.63 -13.76 -17.77
N LYS A 139 14.76 -14.35 -17.38
CA LYS A 139 14.94 -15.80 -17.33
C LYS A 139 15.16 -16.26 -15.90
N VAL A 140 14.32 -17.18 -15.43
CA VAL A 140 14.47 -17.81 -14.12
C VAL A 140 15.49 -18.94 -14.23
N LEU A 141 16.55 -18.85 -13.43
CA LEU A 141 17.61 -19.85 -13.36
C LEU A 141 17.24 -20.97 -12.39
N GLU A 142 16.84 -20.59 -11.18
CA GLU A 142 16.38 -21.50 -10.13
C GLU A 142 15.52 -20.75 -9.11
N VAL A 143 14.87 -21.51 -8.23
CA VAL A 143 14.01 -20.97 -7.19
C VAL A 143 14.47 -21.56 -5.85
N LYS A 144 14.79 -20.68 -4.90
CA LYS A 144 15.15 -21.05 -3.53
C LYS A 144 13.99 -20.77 -2.58
N LYS A 145 14.03 -21.42 -1.43
CA LYS A 145 13.01 -21.33 -0.39
C LYS A 145 13.57 -20.56 0.80
N PHE A 146 13.09 -19.32 0.98
CA PHE A 146 13.39 -18.55 2.19
C PHE A 146 12.68 -19.14 3.40
N ASP A 147 11.35 -19.31 3.29
CA ASP A 147 10.49 -19.98 4.26
C ASP A 147 9.40 -20.79 3.53
N ASN A 148 8.39 -21.30 4.24
CA ASN A 148 7.34 -22.14 3.62
C ASN A 148 6.47 -21.41 2.59
N ASN A 149 6.45 -20.08 2.59
CA ASN A 149 5.53 -19.27 1.77
C ASN A 149 6.23 -18.15 0.98
N THR A 150 7.55 -18.00 1.14
CA THR A 150 8.37 -17.00 0.42
C THR A 150 9.39 -17.70 -0.47
N PRO A 151 9.13 -17.77 -1.77
CA PRO A 151 10.14 -18.16 -2.74
C PRO A 151 11.09 -17.00 -3.04
N ILE A 152 12.34 -17.34 -3.39
CA ILE A 152 13.32 -16.42 -3.99
C ILE A 152 13.59 -16.94 -5.40
N LEU A 153 13.22 -16.17 -6.42
CA LEU A 153 13.44 -16.53 -7.82
C LEU A 153 14.76 -15.91 -8.26
N LEU A 154 15.74 -16.74 -8.58
CA LEU A 154 17.05 -16.30 -9.04
C LEU A 154 16.94 -16.11 -10.55
N VAL A 155 17.13 -14.88 -11.01
CA VAL A 155 16.86 -14.50 -12.39
C VAL A 155 18.06 -13.86 -13.05
N VAL A 156 18.19 -14.03 -14.36
CA VAL A 156 18.98 -13.14 -15.19
C VAL A 156 18.03 -12.31 -16.03
N PHE A 157 18.34 -11.05 -16.23
CA PHE A 157 17.53 -10.16 -17.04
C PHE A 157 18.34 -9.31 -18.00
N GLN A 158 17.69 -8.93 -19.09
CA GLN A 158 18.15 -7.94 -20.05
C GLN A 158 17.02 -6.96 -20.29
N SER A 159 17.35 -5.69 -20.43
CA SER A 159 16.39 -4.64 -20.75
C SER A 159 16.82 -3.91 -22.00
N SER A 160 15.87 -3.62 -22.87
CA SER A 160 16.10 -2.80 -24.05
C SER A 160 14.99 -1.77 -24.11
N LEU A 161 15.37 -0.49 -24.12
CA LEU A 161 14.41 0.61 -24.25
C LEU A 161 14.15 0.99 -25.71
N ARG A 162 14.91 0.45 -26.68
CA ARG A 162 14.89 0.87 -28.10
C ARG A 162 15.34 -0.19 -29.12
N GLY A 163 15.35 -1.47 -28.79
CA GLY A 163 15.95 -2.50 -29.67
C GLY A 163 15.40 -3.90 -29.46
N GLU A 164 15.58 -4.73 -30.49
CA GLU A 164 15.17 -6.14 -30.51
C GLU A 164 15.82 -6.91 -29.36
N LEU A 165 15.03 -7.29 -28.36
CA LEU A 165 15.43 -8.31 -27.40
C LEU A 165 15.40 -9.66 -28.10
N ALA A 166 16.47 -10.44 -27.94
CA ALA A 166 16.62 -11.73 -28.61
C ALA A 166 15.37 -12.62 -28.42
N GLU A 167 14.87 -13.21 -29.51
CA GLU A 167 13.62 -14.01 -29.65
C GLU A 167 13.54 -15.29 -28.79
N THR A 168 14.35 -15.43 -27.75
CA THR A 168 14.41 -16.63 -26.90
C THR A 168 13.31 -16.71 -25.84
N ALA A 169 12.42 -15.71 -25.78
CA ALA A 169 11.30 -15.70 -24.86
C ALA A 169 10.25 -16.75 -25.24
N GLN A 170 9.81 -17.52 -24.25
CA GLN A 170 8.78 -18.56 -24.43
C GLN A 170 7.37 -18.00 -24.19
N ALA A 171 7.27 -16.85 -23.52
CA ALA A 171 6.01 -16.15 -23.27
C ALA A 171 6.22 -14.63 -23.36
N TYR A 172 5.14 -13.92 -23.72
CA TYR A 172 5.10 -12.47 -23.87
C TYR A 172 4.01 -11.89 -22.98
N VAL A 173 4.33 -10.81 -22.27
CA VAL A 173 3.41 -10.10 -21.40
C VAL A 173 3.46 -8.62 -21.76
N THR A 174 2.29 -8.02 -22.00
CA THR A 174 2.20 -6.58 -22.28
C THR A 174 2.23 -5.80 -20.97
N VAL A 175 3.19 -4.89 -20.82
CA VAL A 175 3.42 -4.06 -19.63
C VAL A 175 3.76 -2.65 -20.08
N ALA A 176 3.10 -1.61 -19.56
CA ALA A 176 3.42 -0.24 -19.92
C ALA A 176 4.80 0.19 -19.39
N GLU A 177 5.33 1.24 -19.99
CA GLU A 177 6.71 1.69 -19.74
C GLU A 177 6.95 2.07 -18.27
N GLU A 178 5.95 2.68 -17.62
CA GLU A 178 5.98 3.08 -16.22
C GLU A 178 6.14 1.86 -15.28
N GLU A 179 5.46 0.75 -15.56
CA GLU A 179 5.57 -0.46 -14.74
C GLU A 179 6.85 -1.24 -15.04
N GLN A 180 7.31 -1.22 -16.29
CA GLN A 180 8.65 -1.72 -16.65
C GLN A 180 9.74 -0.99 -15.86
N HIS A 181 9.62 0.33 -15.68
CA HIS A 181 10.56 1.09 -14.85
C HIS A 181 10.55 0.66 -13.38
N MET A 182 9.38 0.39 -12.79
CA MET A 182 9.30 -0.16 -11.43
C MET A 182 9.99 -1.53 -11.33
N LEU A 183 9.72 -2.42 -12.29
CA LEU A 183 10.30 -3.76 -12.32
C LEU A 183 11.83 -3.70 -12.48
N LEU A 184 12.35 -2.86 -13.37
CA LEU A 184 13.79 -2.68 -13.54
C LEU A 184 14.45 -2.14 -12.27
N ARG A 185 13.80 -1.20 -11.60
CA ARG A 185 14.31 -0.65 -10.33
C ARG A 185 14.46 -1.75 -9.28
N ILE A 186 13.45 -2.61 -9.13
CA ILE A 186 13.54 -3.80 -8.27
C ILE A 186 14.70 -4.71 -8.69
N LEU A 187 14.78 -5.05 -9.97
CA LEU A 187 15.80 -5.95 -10.48
C LEU A 187 17.23 -5.41 -10.29
N TYR A 188 17.48 -4.14 -10.54
CA TYR A 188 18.80 -3.53 -10.30
C TYR A 188 19.11 -3.36 -8.81
N ALA A 189 18.13 -2.99 -7.98
CA ALA A 189 18.34 -2.90 -6.53
C ALA A 189 18.68 -4.28 -5.94
N ASN A 190 17.97 -5.33 -6.37
CA ASN A 190 18.22 -6.70 -5.93
C ASN A 190 19.52 -7.29 -6.48
N SER A 191 19.97 -6.91 -7.68
CA SER A 191 21.28 -7.38 -8.18
C SER A 191 22.43 -6.93 -7.28
N ASN A 192 22.33 -5.72 -6.72
CA ASN A 192 23.33 -5.17 -5.79
C ASN A 192 23.30 -5.83 -4.41
N ARG A 193 22.26 -6.61 -4.11
CA ARG A 193 22.10 -7.32 -2.84
C ARG A 193 22.55 -8.77 -2.92
N LEU A 194 22.98 -9.28 -4.07
CA LEU A 194 23.47 -10.66 -4.19
C LEU A 194 24.93 -10.79 -3.78
N ALA A 195 25.26 -11.91 -3.14
CA ALA A 195 26.63 -12.23 -2.77
C ALA A 195 27.47 -12.42 -4.04
N SER A 196 28.62 -11.75 -4.12
CA SER A 196 29.55 -11.87 -5.26
C SER A 196 30.15 -13.27 -5.42
N SER A 197 30.08 -14.09 -4.36
CA SER A 197 30.43 -15.52 -4.37
C SER A 197 29.44 -16.37 -5.16
N TYR A 198 28.18 -15.93 -5.30
CA TYR A 198 27.16 -16.69 -6.01
C TYR A 198 27.32 -16.56 -7.53
N LYS A 199 27.76 -17.66 -8.16
CA LYS A 199 28.04 -17.75 -9.59
C LYS A 199 27.24 -18.91 -10.21
N PRO A 200 25.93 -18.70 -10.50
CA PRO A 200 25.13 -19.76 -11.11
C PRO A 200 25.64 -20.09 -12.51
N LYS A 201 25.34 -21.29 -12.98
CA LYS A 201 25.63 -21.69 -14.36
C LYS A 201 24.81 -20.84 -15.32
N ARG A 202 25.47 -20.20 -16.28
CA ARG A 202 24.85 -19.36 -17.31
C ARG A 202 25.16 -19.89 -18.70
N ALA A 203 24.23 -19.73 -19.62
CA ALA A 203 24.47 -19.99 -21.04
C ALA A 203 25.39 -18.91 -21.63
N ALA A 204 26.10 -19.21 -22.72
CA ALA A 204 26.96 -18.22 -23.38
C ALA A 204 26.21 -16.95 -23.82
N ALA A 205 24.95 -17.11 -24.25
CA ALA A 205 24.07 -15.98 -24.62
C ALA A 205 23.65 -15.08 -23.44
N GLU A 206 23.84 -15.53 -22.20
CA GLU A 206 23.49 -14.79 -20.98
C GLU A 206 24.68 -14.01 -20.39
N ALA A 207 25.81 -13.95 -21.11
CA ALA A 207 27.03 -13.29 -20.62
C ALA A 207 26.83 -11.78 -20.37
N SER A 208 25.98 -11.12 -21.16
CA SER A 208 25.62 -9.71 -21.00
C SER A 208 24.39 -9.49 -20.09
N SER A 209 23.78 -10.56 -19.58
CA SER A 209 22.61 -10.45 -18.72
C SER A 209 23.01 -10.15 -17.27
N THR A 210 22.23 -9.29 -16.63
CA THR A 210 22.40 -8.94 -15.21
C THR A 210 21.77 -10.01 -14.34
N LEU A 211 22.50 -10.51 -13.33
CA LEU A 211 21.95 -11.45 -12.34
C LEU A 211 21.28 -10.68 -11.22
N SER A 212 20.08 -11.12 -10.86
CA SER A 212 19.27 -10.54 -9.81
C SER A 212 18.41 -11.62 -9.15
N PHE A 213 17.49 -11.20 -8.29
CA PHE A 213 16.44 -12.05 -7.76
C PHE A 213 15.11 -11.28 -7.67
N LEU A 214 14.02 -12.04 -7.73
CA LEU A 214 12.67 -11.58 -7.44
C LEU A 214 12.14 -12.32 -6.21
N ILE A 215 11.40 -11.59 -5.39
CA ILE A 215 10.62 -12.11 -4.26
C ILE A 215 9.19 -11.58 -4.39
N PRO A 216 8.21 -12.16 -3.69
CA PRO A 216 6.85 -11.63 -3.69
C PRO A 216 6.83 -10.12 -3.44
N VAL A 217 6.15 -9.37 -4.30
CA VAL A 217 5.85 -7.96 -4.08
C VAL A 217 4.43 -7.90 -3.52
N GLY A 218 4.26 -7.27 -2.37
CA GLY A 218 2.97 -7.05 -1.74
C GLY A 218 2.63 -5.57 -1.63
N PRO A 219 1.41 -5.27 -1.14
CA PRO A 219 1.11 -3.93 -0.63
C PRO A 219 2.02 -3.57 0.55
N LEU A 220 2.14 -2.27 0.82
CA LEU A 220 2.89 -1.76 1.96
C LEU A 220 2.20 -2.11 3.29
N GLU A 221 3.02 -2.31 4.33
CA GLU A 221 2.55 -2.34 5.70
C GLU A 221 2.15 -0.95 6.17
N ALA A 222 1.25 -0.88 7.16
CA ALA A 222 0.75 0.38 7.70
C ALA A 222 1.88 1.29 8.21
N ASP A 223 2.89 0.72 8.87
CA ASP A 223 4.04 1.47 9.37
C ASP A 223 4.86 2.10 8.22
N ASP A 224 5.02 1.36 7.12
CA ASP A 224 5.67 1.86 5.91
C ASP A 224 4.83 2.93 5.20
N ILE A 225 3.50 2.74 5.13
CA ILE A 225 2.58 3.76 4.61
C ILE A 225 2.75 5.05 5.43
N VAL A 226 2.74 4.98 6.77
CA VAL A 226 2.96 6.16 7.63
C VAL A 226 4.30 6.78 7.35
N LYS A 227 5.37 5.98 7.35
CA LYS A 227 6.74 6.43 7.16
C LYS A 227 6.92 7.16 5.82
N TYR A 228 6.41 6.62 4.72
CA TYR A 228 6.62 7.21 3.39
C TYR A 228 5.63 8.33 3.06
N ASN A 229 4.44 8.32 3.69
CA ASN A 229 3.51 9.46 3.66
C ASN A 229 3.83 10.54 4.69
N ALA A 230 4.82 10.32 5.57
CA ALA A 230 5.24 11.35 6.49
C ALA A 230 5.71 12.57 5.70
N ASN A 231 4.93 13.64 5.82
CA ASN A 231 5.27 14.97 5.39
C ASN A 231 5.15 15.85 6.62
N ASP A 232 6.26 16.02 7.32
CA ASP A 232 6.33 16.94 8.46
C ASP A 232 6.33 18.41 8.03
N GLY A 233 6.41 18.66 6.73
CA GLY A 233 6.33 19.97 6.12
C GLY A 233 4.92 20.45 5.82
N CYS A 234 4.87 21.54 5.07
CA CYS A 234 3.69 22.18 4.54
C CYS A 234 2.92 21.24 3.62
N LEU A 235 1.59 21.19 3.73
CA LEU A 235 0.77 20.37 2.85
C LEU A 235 0.88 20.80 1.39
N VAL A 236 1.06 22.10 1.11
CA VAL A 236 1.12 22.59 -0.27
C VAL A 236 2.48 22.31 -0.89
N CYS A 237 3.53 22.65 -0.16
CA CYS A 237 4.86 22.73 -0.74
C CYS A 237 5.90 21.81 -0.08
N GLY A 238 5.59 21.10 1.00
CA GLY A 238 6.52 20.17 1.66
C GLY A 238 7.67 20.82 2.45
N ALA A 239 7.87 22.14 2.38
CA ALA A 239 8.87 22.83 3.21
C ALA A 239 8.52 22.71 4.71
N PRO A 240 9.49 22.76 5.65
CA PRO A 240 9.20 22.64 7.08
C PRO A 240 8.03 23.51 7.52
N ALA A 241 7.06 22.90 8.19
CA ALA A 241 5.88 23.62 8.64
C ALA A 241 6.21 24.45 9.88
N VAL A 242 5.82 25.72 9.87
CA VAL A 242 5.98 26.62 11.02
C VAL A 242 4.68 26.77 11.79
N GLN A 243 3.53 26.49 11.15
CA GLN A 243 2.22 26.56 11.79
C GLN A 243 1.30 25.42 11.37
N GLN A 244 0.25 25.21 12.17
CA GLN A 244 -0.92 24.42 11.80
C GLN A 244 -2.10 25.35 11.57
N CYS A 245 -3.09 24.91 10.79
CA CYS A 245 -4.36 25.63 10.66
C CYS A 245 -4.94 25.89 12.06
N SER A 246 -5.07 27.16 12.44
CA SER A 246 -5.51 27.57 13.79
C SER A 246 -6.91 27.05 14.16
N ARG A 247 -7.69 26.67 13.16
CA ARG A 247 -9.08 26.25 13.26
C ARG A 247 -9.25 24.75 13.49
N CYS A 248 -8.77 23.95 12.55
CA CYS A 248 -8.94 22.49 12.58
C CYS A 248 -7.70 21.74 13.09
N ARG A 249 -6.54 22.41 13.13
CA ARG A 249 -5.22 21.85 13.46
C ARG A 249 -4.80 20.63 12.63
N SER A 250 -5.53 20.30 11.56
CA SER A 250 -5.30 19.08 10.78
C SER A 250 -4.27 19.25 9.68
N ILE A 251 -4.03 20.49 9.24
CA ILE A 251 -3.10 20.80 8.15
C ILE A 251 -1.96 21.68 8.66
N LYS A 252 -0.76 21.35 8.21
CA LYS A 252 0.49 22.07 8.48
C LYS A 252 0.84 22.98 7.28
N TYR A 253 1.26 24.21 7.54
CA TYR A 253 1.70 25.18 6.52
C TYR A 253 3.09 25.75 6.87
N CYS A 254 3.85 26.13 5.84
CA CYS A 254 5.19 26.73 6.00
C CYS A 254 5.16 28.25 6.23
N ASP A 255 3.99 28.87 6.08
CA ASP A 255 3.79 30.28 6.39
C ASP A 255 3.33 30.46 7.82
N SER A 256 3.60 31.59 8.46
CA SER A 256 3.21 31.85 9.85
C SER A 256 1.83 32.50 9.98
N GLY A 257 1.16 32.84 8.87
CA GLY A 257 -0.15 33.52 8.85
C GLY A 257 -0.16 34.91 9.50
N GLU A 258 0.85 35.26 10.30
CA GLU A 258 1.01 36.56 10.91
C GLU A 258 1.45 37.56 9.84
N PHE A 259 0.52 38.44 9.47
CA PHE A 259 0.83 39.75 8.93
C PHE A 259 1.68 40.50 9.96
N LEU A 260 3.00 40.24 9.98
CA LEU A 260 3.94 41.13 10.64
C LEU A 260 3.95 42.43 9.82
N HIS A 261 3.13 43.39 10.23
CA HIS A 261 3.28 44.79 9.91
C HIS A 261 4.59 45.28 10.55
N LEU A 262 5.73 45.00 9.94
CA LEU A 262 7.01 45.55 10.35
C LEU A 262 7.70 46.17 9.15
N GLU A 263 7.64 47.50 9.12
CA GLU A 263 8.56 48.35 8.38
C GLU A 263 9.99 47.92 8.72
N VAL A 264 10.80 47.59 7.70
CA VAL A 264 12.26 47.82 7.59
C VAL A 264 12.81 46.97 6.44
N ASN A 265 13.39 47.68 5.47
CA ASN A 265 14.25 47.34 4.33
C ASN A 265 15.07 46.02 4.36
N VAL A 266 14.43 44.86 4.51
CA VAL A 266 14.98 43.57 4.07
C VAL A 266 14.24 43.21 2.79
N ILE A 267 14.98 43.02 1.69
CA ILE A 267 14.42 42.65 0.39
C ILE A 267 13.48 41.44 0.60
N PRO A 268 12.15 41.60 0.51
CA PRO A 268 11.23 40.53 0.81
C PRO A 268 11.43 39.44 -0.23
N HIS A 269 11.69 38.21 0.21
CA HIS A 269 11.44 37.08 -0.68
C HIS A 269 9.93 37.01 -0.90
N PRO A 270 9.43 37.33 -2.10
CA PRO A 270 8.02 37.56 -2.31
C PRO A 270 7.34 36.22 -2.56
N ARG A 271 7.03 35.41 -1.54
CA ARG A 271 6.24 34.17 -1.74
C ARG A 271 5.77 33.38 -0.52
N GLU A 272 6.09 33.76 0.71
CA GLU A 272 5.90 32.81 1.81
C GLU A 272 4.48 32.74 2.37
N THR A 273 3.69 33.82 2.47
CA THR A 273 2.25 33.78 2.91
C THR A 273 1.28 33.09 1.92
N ALA A 274 1.80 32.38 0.92
CA ALA A 274 1.03 31.84 -0.20
C ALA A 274 0.39 30.48 0.08
N CYS A 275 0.99 29.61 0.89
CA CYS A 275 0.57 28.19 0.92
C CYS A 275 -0.80 28.01 1.57
N GLN A 276 -1.02 28.55 2.77
CA GLN A 276 -2.33 28.45 3.41
C GLN A 276 -3.42 29.13 2.56
N GLN A 277 -3.14 30.31 2.00
CA GLN A 277 -4.12 31.03 1.17
C GLN A 277 -4.42 30.33 -0.15
N GLU A 278 -3.42 29.74 -0.80
CA GLU A 278 -3.56 28.96 -2.03
C GLU A 278 -4.42 27.73 -1.80
N ASP A 279 -4.17 27.01 -0.71
CA ASP A 279 -4.92 25.82 -0.33
C ASP A 279 -6.29 26.15 0.29
N TRP A 280 -6.49 27.37 0.79
CA TRP A 280 -7.69 27.73 1.56
C TRP A 280 -9.00 27.47 0.81
N LYS A 281 -9.02 27.61 -0.53
CA LYS A 281 -10.22 27.31 -1.32
C LYS A 281 -10.63 25.83 -1.23
N ILE A 282 -9.66 24.93 -1.15
CA ILE A 282 -9.84 23.48 -1.05
C ILE A 282 -9.99 23.07 0.42
N HIS A 283 -9.18 23.67 1.31
CA HIS A 283 -9.19 23.34 2.73
C HIS A 283 -10.41 23.89 3.49
N ARG A 284 -10.90 25.09 3.17
CA ARG A 284 -11.96 25.76 3.95
C ARG A 284 -13.23 24.91 4.13
N PRO A 285 -13.77 24.22 3.11
CA PRO A 285 -14.90 23.31 3.30
C PRO A 285 -14.59 22.23 4.35
N VAL A 286 -13.46 21.53 4.20
CA VAL A 286 -13.00 20.49 5.12
C VAL A 286 -12.80 21.04 6.55
N CYS A 287 -12.16 22.20 6.66
CA CYS A 287 -11.92 22.88 7.94
C CYS A 287 -13.23 23.22 8.64
N ASN A 288 -14.21 23.78 7.91
CA ASN A 288 -15.50 24.13 8.47
C ASN A 288 -16.28 22.88 8.88
N SER A 289 -16.30 21.84 8.04
CA SER A 289 -16.92 20.55 8.33
C SER A 289 -16.43 19.94 9.64
N VAL A 290 -15.12 19.95 9.86
CA VAL A 290 -14.51 19.46 11.10
C VAL A 290 -14.92 20.33 12.31
N GLN A 291 -14.97 21.66 12.14
CA GLN A 291 -15.29 22.58 13.24
C GLN A 291 -16.76 22.56 13.66
N THR A 292 -17.67 22.42 12.72
CA THR A 292 -19.12 22.49 12.99
C THR A 292 -19.79 21.13 13.09
N GLY A 293 -19.05 20.06 12.83
CA GLY A 293 -19.56 18.70 12.85
C GLY A 293 -20.05 18.26 14.23
N ASN A 294 -21.11 17.46 14.23
CA ASN A 294 -21.59 16.75 15.43
C ASN A 294 -20.75 15.48 15.65
N TRP A 295 -19.87 15.55 16.63
CA TRP A 295 -18.97 14.46 17.01
C TRP A 295 -19.67 13.49 17.97
N THR A 296 -19.71 12.22 17.60
CA THR A 296 -20.25 11.13 18.42
C THR A 296 -19.12 10.27 18.92
N SER A 297 -18.88 10.28 20.24
CA SER A 297 -17.85 9.46 20.88
C SER A 297 -18.30 8.02 21.05
N ILE A 298 -17.56 7.09 20.46
CA ILE A 298 -17.84 5.66 20.39
C ILE A 298 -16.65 4.88 20.96
N THR A 299 -16.95 3.92 21.82
CA THR A 299 -15.96 2.95 22.29
C THR A 299 -15.78 1.86 21.24
N PHE A 300 -14.53 1.58 20.88
CA PHE A 300 -14.17 0.48 19.99
C PHE A 300 -13.34 -0.56 20.74
N ARG A 301 -13.19 -1.72 20.13
CA ARG A 301 -12.23 -2.76 20.52
C ARG A 301 -11.34 -3.11 19.33
N ARG A 302 -10.22 -3.77 19.60
CA ARG A 302 -9.46 -4.38 18.51
C ARG A 302 -10.30 -5.49 17.89
N VAL A 303 -10.07 -5.74 16.61
CA VAL A 303 -10.77 -6.81 15.89
C VAL A 303 -10.16 -8.15 16.33
N ASP A 304 -10.52 -8.60 17.53
CA ASP A 304 -9.98 -9.80 18.17
C ASP A 304 -10.68 -11.07 17.65
N ARG A 305 -11.93 -10.91 17.23
CA ARG A 305 -12.68 -11.95 16.54
C ARG A 305 -12.67 -11.67 15.05
N PRO A 306 -12.19 -12.63 14.26
CA PRO A 306 -12.58 -12.72 12.87
C PRO A 306 -14.12 -12.61 12.81
N VAL A 307 -14.69 -11.61 12.13
CA VAL A 307 -16.15 -11.48 11.99
C VAL A 307 -16.63 -12.58 11.02
N PRO A 308 -17.55 -13.47 11.40
CA PRO A 308 -18.08 -14.50 10.49
C PRO A 308 -18.59 -13.86 9.20
N GLY A 309 -18.10 -14.32 8.04
CA GLY A 309 -18.39 -13.72 6.73
C GLY A 309 -17.35 -12.69 6.24
N VAL A 310 -16.76 -11.89 7.13
CA VAL A 310 -15.62 -10.99 6.83
C VAL A 310 -14.27 -11.73 6.86
N HIS A 311 -14.23 -12.96 7.41
CA HIS A 311 -13.02 -13.80 7.39
C HIS A 311 -12.46 -14.01 5.99
N ARG A 312 -13.31 -14.06 4.95
CA ARG A 312 -12.81 -14.18 3.58
C ARG A 312 -11.91 -13.00 3.21
N LEU A 313 -12.16 -11.81 3.77
CA LEU A 313 -11.39 -10.59 3.53
C LEU A 313 -10.12 -10.48 4.37
N LYS A 314 -10.08 -11.06 5.59
CA LYS A 314 -8.83 -11.12 6.41
C LYS A 314 -7.90 -12.29 6.04
N ILE A 315 -8.38 -13.30 5.32
CA ILE A 315 -7.49 -14.34 4.75
C ILE A 315 -6.69 -13.78 3.56
N LEU A 316 -7.09 -12.61 3.06
CA LEU A 316 -6.40 -11.82 2.04
C LEU A 316 -5.51 -10.75 2.65
N ASP A 317 -5.25 -10.86 3.96
CA ASP A 317 -4.39 -9.93 4.67
C ASP A 317 -2.99 -9.97 4.04
N ILE A 318 -2.48 -8.77 3.89
CA ILE A 318 -1.33 -8.31 3.11
C ILE A 318 -0.02 -8.87 3.67
N THR A 319 -0.10 -9.39 4.90
CA THR A 319 1.01 -9.94 5.65
C THR A 319 1.18 -11.43 5.43
N HIS A 320 2.42 -11.87 5.55
CA HIS A 320 2.85 -13.24 5.30
C HIS A 320 1.96 -14.24 6.04
N HIS A 321 1.52 -15.32 5.35
CA HIS A 321 0.60 -16.30 5.91
C HIS A 321 1.09 -16.89 7.24
N GLU A 322 2.40 -16.97 7.45
CA GLU A 322 3.00 -17.42 8.71
C GLU A 322 2.90 -16.37 9.82
N ASP A 323 3.06 -15.08 9.53
CA ASP A 323 2.84 -13.99 10.48
C ASP A 323 1.35 -13.82 10.79
N VAL A 324 0.48 -14.00 9.81
CA VAL A 324 -0.97 -14.07 10.03
C VAL A 324 -1.31 -15.26 10.93
N ILE A 325 -0.71 -16.44 10.70
CA ILE A 325 -0.87 -17.60 11.58
C ILE A 325 -0.33 -17.31 12.98
N GLN A 326 0.86 -16.72 13.11
CA GLN A 326 1.48 -16.42 14.41
C GLN A 326 0.69 -15.35 15.16
N ARG A 327 0.30 -14.25 14.51
CA ARG A 327 -0.62 -13.24 15.05
C ARG A 327 -1.94 -13.87 15.43
N ARG A 328 -2.49 -14.78 14.63
CA ARG A 328 -3.72 -15.52 14.95
C ARG A 328 -3.55 -16.42 16.16
N ARG A 329 -2.45 -17.15 16.28
CA ARG A 329 -2.14 -17.98 17.47
C ARG A 329 -1.97 -17.10 18.70
N ALA A 330 -1.16 -16.04 18.60
CA ALA A 330 -0.98 -15.06 19.66
C ALA A 330 -2.29 -14.37 20.05
N MET A 331 -3.19 -14.07 19.10
CA MET A 331 -4.52 -13.51 19.36
C MET A 331 -5.45 -14.51 20.05
N LEU A 332 -5.46 -15.77 19.60
CA LEU A 332 -6.21 -16.84 20.26
C LEU A 332 -5.72 -17.06 21.69
N ASP A 333 -4.41 -16.99 21.91
CA ASP A 333 -3.78 -17.16 23.22
C ASP A 333 -3.89 -15.92 24.12
N SER A 334 -4.04 -14.71 23.56
CA SER A 334 -4.01 -13.42 24.29
C SER A 334 -5.37 -12.80 24.61
N CYS A 335 -6.44 -13.60 24.72
CA CYS A 335 -7.78 -13.18 25.15
C CYS A 335 -7.87 -12.46 26.52
N LYS A 336 -6.76 -12.02 27.15
CA LYS A 336 -6.77 -11.35 28.44
C LYS A 336 -6.22 -9.93 28.50
N THR A 337 -5.40 -9.42 27.57
CA THR A 337 -4.97 -7.99 27.57
C THR A 337 -4.32 -7.59 26.25
N VAL A 338 -5.10 -7.36 25.19
CA VAL A 338 -4.53 -6.77 23.97
C VAL A 338 -4.35 -5.27 24.19
N PRO A 339 -3.14 -4.69 24.03
CA PRO A 339 -2.95 -3.26 24.19
C PRO A 339 -3.70 -2.48 23.10
N PRO A 340 -4.10 -1.22 23.38
CA PRO A 340 -4.76 -0.36 22.41
C PRO A 340 -3.89 -0.11 21.18
N VAL A 341 -4.53 0.18 20.05
CA VAL A 341 -3.83 0.60 18.83
C VAL A 341 -3.14 1.95 19.10
N VAL A 342 -1.87 2.06 18.73
CA VAL A 342 -1.08 3.29 18.91
C VAL A 342 -1.76 4.47 18.21
N ASN A 343 -1.81 5.64 18.87
CA ASN A 343 -2.40 6.85 18.28
C ASN A 343 -1.48 7.47 17.22
N THR A 344 -1.44 6.92 16.02
CA THR A 344 -0.64 7.50 14.92
C THR A 344 -1.15 8.87 14.48
N HIS A 345 -2.43 9.16 14.67
CA HIS A 345 -3.10 10.41 14.26
C HIS A 345 -3.10 11.51 15.34
N GLY A 346 -2.79 11.17 16.59
CA GLY A 346 -2.83 12.11 17.71
C GLY A 346 -4.25 12.67 17.95
N VAL A 347 -4.35 13.99 18.10
CA VAL A 347 -5.63 14.71 18.23
C VAL A 347 -6.09 15.32 16.89
N THR A 348 -5.41 14.99 15.80
CA THR A 348 -5.70 15.51 14.48
C THR A 348 -6.87 14.74 13.86
N PRO A 349 -7.90 15.43 13.33
CA PRO A 349 -8.93 14.79 12.54
C PRO A 349 -8.36 14.04 11.33
N PHE A 350 -8.83 12.82 11.10
CA PHE A 350 -8.46 11.95 9.98
C PHE A 350 -9.71 11.31 9.37
N ILE A 351 -9.56 10.64 8.22
CA ILE A 351 -10.69 10.01 7.52
C ILE A 351 -10.67 8.50 7.80
N VAL A 352 -11.84 7.97 8.12
CA VAL A 352 -12.08 6.54 8.30
C VAL A 352 -13.18 6.05 7.37
N LYS A 353 -13.04 4.83 6.87
CA LYS A 353 -14.11 4.06 6.23
C LYS A 353 -14.79 3.19 7.26
N ILE A 354 -16.11 3.33 7.34
CA ILE A 354 -16.98 2.52 8.17
C ILE A 354 -17.65 1.47 7.30
N HIS A 355 -17.42 0.21 7.63
CA HIS A 355 -18.11 -0.93 7.03
C HIS A 355 -19.14 -1.47 8.01
N VAL A 356 -20.40 -1.49 7.58
CA VAL A 356 -21.49 -2.15 8.31
C VAL A 356 -21.98 -3.31 7.45
N PRO A 357 -22.08 -4.54 7.99
CA PRO A 357 -22.64 -5.67 7.25
C PRO A 357 -24.05 -5.35 6.72
N PHE A 358 -24.25 -5.56 5.42
CA PHE A 358 -25.54 -5.34 4.76
C PHE A 358 -26.61 -6.33 5.25
N VAL A 359 -26.19 -7.54 5.58
CA VAL A 359 -27.07 -8.67 5.88
C VAL A 359 -27.32 -8.76 7.38
N ARG A 360 -28.54 -8.42 7.83
CA ARG A 360 -29.01 -8.53 9.23
C ARG A 360 -29.19 -9.96 9.75
N LEU A 361 -28.64 -10.97 9.07
CA LEU A 361 -28.86 -12.37 9.45
C LEU A 361 -28.08 -12.79 10.70
N ILE A 362 -27.18 -11.95 11.20
CA ILE A 362 -26.41 -12.20 12.41
C ILE A 362 -26.84 -11.18 13.46
N GLU A 363 -27.28 -11.66 14.63
CA GLU A 363 -27.78 -10.84 15.75
C GLU A 363 -26.72 -9.87 16.33
N ASN A 364 -25.45 -10.06 15.97
CA ASN A 364 -24.34 -9.18 16.34
C ASN A 364 -23.99 -8.28 15.16
N GLU A 365 -24.61 -7.10 15.12
CA GLU A 365 -24.18 -6.01 14.23
C GLU A 365 -22.88 -5.42 14.79
N ASP A 366 -21.76 -5.79 14.17
CA ASP A 366 -20.45 -5.15 14.40
C ASP A 366 -20.17 -4.23 13.21
N ALA A 367 -19.73 -2.99 13.49
CA ALA A 367 -19.18 -2.11 12.48
C ALA A 367 -17.65 -2.21 12.50
N MET A 368 -17.02 -2.20 11.33
CA MET A 368 -15.56 -2.14 11.20
C MET A 368 -15.16 -0.72 10.80
N VAL A 369 -14.17 -0.18 11.51
CA VAL A 369 -13.64 1.17 11.29
C VAL A 369 -12.19 1.03 10.86
N LEU A 370 -11.87 1.58 9.70
CA LEU A 370 -10.55 1.53 9.07
C LEU A 370 -10.14 2.95 8.69
N ASP A 371 -8.91 3.36 8.94
CA ASP A 371 -8.36 4.56 8.28
C ASP A 371 -7.77 4.25 6.90
N GLU A 372 -7.57 5.30 6.10
CA GLU A 372 -7.05 5.19 4.72
C GLU A 372 -5.69 4.50 4.67
N LYS A 373 -4.86 4.79 5.67
CA LYS A 373 -3.50 4.26 5.77
C LYS A 373 -3.42 2.88 6.41
N ARG A 374 -4.56 2.30 6.82
CA ARG A 374 -4.69 1.05 7.59
C ARG A 374 -3.83 1.01 8.86
N THR A 375 -3.52 2.16 9.42
CA THR A 375 -2.80 2.30 10.70
C THR A 375 -3.74 2.10 11.88
N PHE A 376 -5.04 2.20 11.62
CA PHE A 376 -6.10 2.10 12.58
C PHE A 376 -7.19 1.18 12.03
N GLU A 377 -7.29 -0.03 12.59
CA GLU A 377 -8.34 -1.01 12.29
C GLU A 377 -8.97 -1.49 13.59
N VAL A 378 -10.26 -1.21 13.77
CA VAL A 378 -10.99 -1.53 15.00
C VAL A 378 -12.41 -2.00 14.69
N SER A 379 -13.02 -2.70 15.64
CA SER A 379 -14.42 -3.10 15.60
C SER A 379 -15.19 -2.33 16.64
N VAL A 380 -16.35 -1.83 16.25
CA VAL A 380 -17.35 -1.27 17.15
C VAL A 380 -18.47 -2.29 17.27
N GLU A 381 -18.69 -2.80 18.47
CA GLU A 381 -19.86 -3.62 18.77
C GLU A 381 -20.97 -2.75 19.34
N ARG A 382 -22.21 -3.09 18.98
CA ARG A 382 -23.40 -2.49 19.58
C ARG A 382 -23.47 -2.65 21.09
N SER A 383 -23.03 -3.80 21.61
CA SER A 383 -23.07 -4.12 23.06
C SER A 383 -21.93 -3.49 23.85
N ALA A 384 -20.76 -3.27 23.23
CA ALA A 384 -19.57 -2.74 23.88
C ALA A 384 -19.47 -1.21 23.81
N SER A 385 -20.30 -0.53 23.00
CA SER A 385 -20.27 0.93 22.83
C SER A 385 -20.67 1.72 24.08
N GLY A 386 -21.07 1.06 25.17
CA GLY A 386 -21.58 1.66 26.41
C GLY A 386 -22.96 2.29 26.28
N ASP A 387 -23.30 2.76 25.08
CA ASP A 387 -24.57 3.33 24.67
C ASP A 387 -24.95 2.78 23.29
N PRO A 388 -25.88 1.81 23.21
CA PRO A 388 -26.34 1.24 21.94
C PRO A 388 -26.93 2.28 20.98
N SER A 389 -27.46 3.39 21.50
CA SER A 389 -28.08 4.42 20.66
C SER A 389 -27.07 5.14 19.77
N LYS A 390 -25.80 5.25 20.22
CA LYS A 390 -24.71 5.83 19.41
C LYS A 390 -24.32 4.91 18.26
N PHE A 391 -24.26 3.61 18.52
CA PHE A 391 -24.03 2.62 17.47
C PHE A 391 -25.16 2.62 16.44
N ASP A 392 -26.40 2.64 16.90
CA ASP A 392 -27.57 2.68 16.03
C ASP A 392 -27.57 3.92 15.13
N LYS A 393 -27.20 5.09 15.68
CA LYS A 393 -27.01 6.32 14.88
C LYS A 393 -25.95 6.14 13.81
N LEU A 394 -24.77 5.61 14.16
CA LEU A 394 -23.69 5.34 13.20
C LEU A 394 -24.19 4.43 12.06
N VAL A 395 -24.80 3.29 12.39
CA VAL A 395 -25.33 2.34 11.42
C VAL A 395 -26.38 2.99 10.52
N GLN A 396 -27.23 3.85 11.08
CA GLN A 396 -28.27 4.56 10.33
C GLN A 396 -27.66 5.55 9.33
N VAL A 397 -26.57 6.25 9.70
CA VAL A 397 -25.83 7.13 8.79
C VAL A 397 -25.18 6.33 7.67
N VAL A 398 -24.44 5.26 8.00
CA VAL A 398 -23.75 4.43 7.00
C VAL A 398 -24.75 3.79 6.02
N ARG A 399 -25.89 3.27 6.50
CA ARG A 399 -26.92 2.64 5.66
C ARG A 399 -27.69 3.62 4.77
N LYS A 400 -27.68 4.92 5.09
CA LYS A 400 -28.25 5.95 4.21
C LYS A 400 -27.34 6.29 3.04
N SER A 401 -26.05 5.96 3.13
CA SER A 401 -25.13 6.06 2.00
C SER A 401 -25.57 5.09 0.91
N THR A 402 -25.63 5.55 -0.33
CA THR A 402 -25.92 4.71 -1.51
C THR A 402 -24.74 3.82 -1.88
N ALA A 403 -23.57 4.01 -1.25
CA ALA A 403 -22.39 3.19 -1.49
C ALA A 403 -22.54 1.81 -0.84
N GLU A 404 -22.63 0.77 -1.67
CA GLU A 404 -22.84 -0.64 -1.28
C GLU A 404 -21.76 -1.21 -0.33
N VAL A 405 -20.65 -0.49 -0.10
CA VAL A 405 -19.43 -1.02 0.51
C VAL A 405 -19.01 -0.24 1.77
N GLY A 406 -19.78 0.74 2.24
CA GLY A 406 -19.47 1.50 3.47
C GLY A 406 -19.55 3.01 3.28
N MET A 407 -19.09 3.77 4.28
CA MET A 407 -19.11 5.23 4.26
C MET A 407 -17.84 5.84 4.83
N PHE A 408 -17.36 6.93 4.23
CA PHE A 408 -16.24 7.70 4.76
C PHE A 408 -16.74 8.76 5.75
N LEU A 409 -16.10 8.84 6.91
CA LEU A 409 -16.39 9.81 7.97
C LEU A 409 -15.09 10.48 8.42
N TYR A 410 -15.20 11.70 8.95
CA TYR A 410 -14.13 12.26 9.77
C TYR A 410 -14.12 11.61 11.15
N ALA A 411 -12.93 11.40 11.69
CA ALA A 411 -12.71 10.81 12.99
C ALA A 411 -11.61 11.55 13.76
N ILE A 412 -11.70 11.55 15.09
CA ILE A 412 -10.66 12.01 16.02
C ILE A 412 -10.47 10.93 17.09
N ARG A 413 -9.22 10.57 17.37
CA ARG A 413 -8.87 9.58 18.39
C ARG A 413 -8.82 10.28 19.75
N THR A 414 -9.88 10.13 20.56
CA THR A 414 -10.04 10.85 21.84
C THR A 414 -9.54 10.10 23.07
N GLY A 415 -9.24 8.80 22.91
CA GLY A 415 -8.71 7.96 23.98
C GLY A 415 -8.25 6.61 23.43
N ASP A 416 -7.63 5.80 24.27
CA ASP A 416 -7.04 4.53 23.83
C ASP A 416 -8.03 3.54 23.21
N TRP A 417 -9.30 3.63 23.62
CA TRP A 417 -10.41 2.81 23.12
C TRP A 417 -11.60 3.64 22.67
N THR A 418 -11.44 4.95 22.49
CA THR A 418 -12.52 5.85 22.11
C THR A 418 -12.16 6.66 20.88
N ILE A 419 -13.14 6.77 19.98
CA ILE A 419 -13.04 7.55 18.75
C ILE A 419 -14.29 8.41 18.63
N ASP A 420 -14.09 9.65 18.25
CA ASP A 420 -15.17 10.59 17.96
C ASP A 420 -15.38 10.61 16.46
N LEU A 421 -16.58 10.26 16.01
CA LEU A 421 -16.95 10.24 14.59
C LEU A 421 -17.88 11.41 14.27
N CYS A 422 -17.59 12.14 13.19
CA CYS A 422 -18.47 13.17 12.67
C CYS A 422 -19.57 12.52 11.82
N LEU A 423 -20.82 12.57 12.27
CA LEU A 423 -21.94 11.84 11.65
C LEU A 423 -22.80 12.68 10.69
N ASP A 424 -22.52 13.97 10.57
CA ASP A 424 -23.31 14.95 9.82
C ASP A 424 -22.47 15.79 8.83
N SER A 425 -21.15 15.63 8.84
CA SER A 425 -20.26 16.18 7.83
C SER A 425 -19.35 15.09 7.28
N PHE A 426 -19.32 14.99 5.97
CA PHE A 426 -18.66 13.88 5.27
C PHE A 426 -17.52 14.41 4.41
N PRO A 427 -16.40 13.67 4.31
CA PRO A 427 -15.37 13.96 3.32
C PRO A 427 -15.93 13.78 1.90
N ASP A 428 -15.34 14.50 0.94
CA ASP A 428 -15.71 14.35 -0.47
C ASP A 428 -15.47 12.90 -0.92
N GLN A 429 -16.49 12.31 -1.54
CA GLN A 429 -16.56 10.87 -1.83
C GLN A 429 -15.55 10.37 -2.88
N ASP A 430 -14.82 11.27 -3.56
CA ASP A 430 -13.90 10.96 -4.66
C ASP A 430 -12.49 10.55 -4.19
N GLN A 431 -12.29 10.28 -2.90
CA GLN A 431 -11.01 9.73 -2.42
C GLN A 431 -10.84 8.28 -2.91
N THR A 432 -9.83 8.06 -3.76
CA THR A 432 -9.43 6.74 -4.22
C THR A 432 -8.79 5.97 -3.06
N TRP A 433 -9.56 5.05 -2.46
CA TRP A 433 -9.19 4.23 -1.31
C TRP A 433 -8.69 2.84 -1.69
#